data_AF-A0A2S5N319-F1
#
_entry.id   AF-A0A2S5N319-F1
#
_cell.length_a   1.000
_cell.length_b   1.000
_cell.length_c   1.000
_cell.angle_alpha   90.00
_cell.angle_beta   90.00
_cell.angle_gamma   90.00
#
_symmetry.space_group_name_H-M   'P 1'
#
loop_
_entity.id
_entity.type
_entity.pdbx_description
1 polymer ?
#
loop_
_entity_poly.entity_id
_entity_poly.type
_entity_poly.pdbx_seq_one_letter_code
_entity_poly.pdbx_strand_id
1 'polypeptide(L)'
;MQEHKIFVLRLAAALTALAIFPIAGFVAFDMWSGSRCAEETTATGELDGAIAWRIARTDCAGGAPPFYDVSVGAAGRALGTAATSLGAPVPLEVRRLGADRIGVSLDRPWRGETVVEIRLRRTGGPAERIDLTAPEP
;
A
#
# COMPACT_ATOMS: atom_id res chain seq x y z
N MET A 1 32.37 14.39 -52.00
CA MET A 1 31.50 13.28 -51.51
C MET A 1 31.66 12.98 -50.00
N GLN A 2 32.80 13.34 -49.38
CA GLN A 2 33.09 13.06 -47.97
C GLN A 2 32.42 14.02 -46.98
N GLU A 3 32.26 15.31 -47.35
CA GLU A 3 31.62 16.33 -46.50
C GLU A 3 30.12 16.09 -46.28
N HIS A 4 29.41 15.56 -47.28
CA HIS A 4 27.98 15.25 -47.14
C HIS A 4 27.72 14.13 -46.12
N LYS A 5 28.62 13.12 -46.04
CA LYS A 5 28.50 12.03 -45.07
C LYS A 5 28.66 12.54 -43.63
N ILE A 6 29.61 13.45 -43.41
CA ILE A 6 29.85 14.06 -42.09
C ILE A 6 28.68 14.94 -41.68
N PHE A 7 28.11 15.70 -42.61
CA PHE A 7 26.93 16.53 -42.35
C PHE A 7 25.71 15.69 -41.95
N VAL A 8 25.41 14.62 -42.70
CA VAL A 8 24.29 13.72 -42.41
C VAL A 8 24.47 13.02 -41.06
N LEU A 9 25.68 12.59 -40.70
CA LEU A 9 25.97 11.98 -39.39
C LEU A 9 25.74 12.96 -38.22
N ARG A 10 26.15 14.23 -38.38
CA ARG A 10 25.92 15.26 -37.36
C ARG A 10 24.44 15.58 -37.21
N LEU A 11 23.70 15.67 -38.32
CA LEU A 11 22.27 15.92 -38.32
C LEU A 11 21.51 14.75 -37.67
N ALA A 12 21.87 13.51 -38.00
CA ALA A 12 21.30 12.31 -37.39
C ALA A 12 21.55 12.27 -35.89
N ALA A 13 22.79 12.54 -35.43
CA ALA A 13 23.11 12.59 -34.00
C ALA A 13 22.34 13.69 -33.26
N ALA A 14 22.18 14.88 -33.87
CA ALA A 14 21.39 15.96 -33.29
C ALA A 14 19.90 15.60 -33.17
N LEU A 15 19.33 14.97 -34.20
CA LEU A 15 17.93 14.50 -34.18
C LEU A 15 17.72 13.40 -33.15
N THR A 16 18.65 12.46 -33.03
CA THR A 16 18.61 11.41 -31.99
C THR A 16 18.71 12.00 -30.58
N ALA A 17 19.61 12.96 -30.35
CA ALA A 17 19.71 13.64 -29.06
C ALA A 17 18.43 14.41 -28.72
N LEU A 18 17.83 15.09 -29.69
CA LEU A 18 16.57 15.83 -29.52
C LEU A 18 15.38 14.91 -29.23
N ALA A 19 15.39 13.68 -29.77
CA ALA A 19 14.35 12.69 -29.53
C ALA A 19 14.50 11.96 -28.19
N ILE A 20 15.74 11.75 -27.70
CA ILE A 20 16.01 11.06 -26.44
C ILE A 20 15.76 11.97 -25.22
N PHE A 21 16.08 13.26 -25.34
CA PHE A 21 15.94 14.22 -24.24
C PHE A 21 14.52 14.31 -23.61
N PRO A 22 13.41 14.36 -24.38
CA PRO A 22 12.07 14.37 -23.80
C PRO A 22 11.68 13.02 -23.18
N ILE A 23 12.17 11.90 -23.69
CA ILE A 23 11.91 10.56 -23.11
C ILE A 23 12.63 10.44 -21.76
N ALA A 24 13.90 10.84 -21.69
CA ALA A 24 14.66 10.86 -20.44
C ALA A 24 14.06 11.84 -19.42
N GLY A 25 13.60 13.00 -19.88
CA GLY A 25 12.90 13.99 -19.05
C GLY A 25 11.58 13.45 -18.48
N PHE A 26 10.79 12.73 -19.29
CA PHE A 26 9.53 12.14 -18.84
C PHE A 26 9.76 11.05 -17.79
N VAL A 27 10.73 10.15 -17.99
CA VAL A 27 11.07 9.09 -17.01
C VAL A 27 11.59 9.68 -15.69
N ALA A 28 12.45 10.70 -15.77
CA ALA A 28 12.95 11.39 -14.58
C ALA A 28 11.82 12.14 -13.85
N PHE A 29 10.87 12.73 -14.59
CA PHE A 29 9.71 13.40 -14.03
C PHE A 29 8.71 12.43 -13.39
N ASP A 30 8.48 11.26 -13.97
CA ASP A 30 7.63 10.21 -13.39
C ASP A 30 8.24 9.68 -12.07
N MET A 31 9.57 9.48 -12.03
CA MET A 31 10.31 9.12 -10.81
C MET A 31 10.36 10.21 -9.72
N TRP A 32 10.14 11.47 -10.09
CA TRP A 32 10.18 12.62 -9.18
C TRP A 32 8.77 13.03 -8.71
N SER A 33 7.79 13.02 -9.60
CA SER A 33 6.41 13.44 -9.30
C SER A 33 5.57 12.35 -8.63
N GLY A 34 6.00 11.09 -8.70
CA GLY A 34 5.45 10.02 -7.88
C GLY A 34 5.76 10.26 -6.40
N SER A 35 4.84 10.90 -5.70
CA SER A 35 4.66 10.85 -4.25
C SER A 35 5.06 9.48 -3.70
N ARG A 36 6.27 9.36 -3.15
CA ARG A 36 6.87 8.07 -2.75
C ARG A 36 6.24 7.58 -1.46
N CYS A 37 5.00 7.12 -1.56
CA CYS A 37 4.43 6.21 -0.60
C CYS A 37 4.81 4.80 -1.05
N ALA A 38 5.67 4.14 -0.28
CA ALA A 38 6.03 2.75 -0.49
C ALA A 38 5.12 1.88 0.38
N GLU A 39 4.39 0.95 -0.24
CA GLU A 39 3.58 -0.03 0.47
C GLU A 39 4.34 -1.36 0.56
N GLU A 40 4.50 -1.87 1.78
CA GLU A 40 5.08 -3.16 2.11
C GLU A 40 4.04 -4.03 2.79
N THR A 41 3.87 -5.26 2.31
CA THR A 41 3.00 -6.23 2.99
C THR A 41 3.76 -6.84 4.16
N THR A 42 3.34 -6.55 5.39
CA THR A 42 4.03 -7.00 6.61
C THR A 42 3.55 -8.36 7.08
N ALA A 43 2.27 -8.68 6.85
CA ALA A 43 1.71 -9.99 7.19
C ALA A 43 0.54 -10.33 6.27
N THR A 44 0.36 -11.62 6.02
CA THR A 44 -0.79 -12.18 5.30
C THR A 44 -1.18 -13.50 5.91
N GLY A 45 -2.45 -13.86 5.78
CA GLY A 45 -2.89 -15.19 6.16
C GLY A 45 -4.29 -15.48 5.67
N GLU A 46 -4.73 -16.68 6.02
CA GLU A 46 -6.07 -17.15 5.71
C GLU A 46 -6.65 -17.85 6.93
N LEU A 47 -7.88 -17.49 7.30
CA LEU A 47 -8.62 -18.07 8.40
C LEU A 47 -9.55 -19.15 7.87
N ASP A 48 -9.31 -20.38 8.32
CA ASP A 48 -10.12 -21.58 8.03
C ASP A 48 -10.33 -21.85 6.53
N GLY A 49 -9.41 -21.42 5.66
CA GLY A 49 -9.56 -21.59 4.21
C GLY A 49 -10.68 -20.77 3.57
N ALA A 50 -11.25 -19.80 4.30
CA ALA A 50 -12.44 -19.07 3.87
C ALA A 50 -12.26 -17.55 3.84
N ILE A 51 -11.46 -17.00 4.75
CA ILE A 51 -11.25 -15.55 4.88
C ILE A 51 -9.77 -15.25 4.74
N ALA A 52 -9.39 -14.60 3.64
CA ALA A 52 -8.05 -14.07 3.43
C ALA A 52 -7.90 -12.71 4.12
N TRP A 53 -6.71 -12.45 4.66
CA TRP A 53 -6.38 -11.17 5.26
C TRP A 53 -4.94 -10.76 4.94
N ARG A 54 -4.70 -9.45 5.00
CA ARG A 54 -3.42 -8.82 4.75
C ARG A 54 -3.25 -7.61 5.66
N ILE A 55 -2.06 -7.43 6.19
CA ILE A 55 -1.61 -6.21 6.85
C ILE A 55 -0.55 -5.59 5.94
N ALA A 56 -0.79 -4.35 5.53
CA ALA A 56 0.14 -3.57 4.72
C ALA A 56 0.58 -2.34 5.50
N ARG A 57 1.88 -2.07 5.49
CA ARG A 57 2.47 -0.85 5.99
C ARG A 57 2.75 0.05 4.79
N THR A 58 2.40 1.33 4.91
CA THR A 58 2.75 2.31 3.89
C THR A 58 3.54 3.45 4.49
N ASP A 59 4.70 3.72 3.91
CA ASP A 59 5.61 4.78 4.30
C ASP A 59 5.63 5.86 3.22
N CYS A 60 5.14 7.06 3.54
CA CYS A 60 5.18 8.20 2.65
C CYS A 60 6.40 9.09 2.92
N ALA A 61 7.04 9.55 1.84
CA ALA A 61 8.10 10.57 1.92
C ALA A 61 7.60 11.84 2.64
N GLY A 62 8.45 12.43 3.49
CA GLY A 62 8.12 13.65 4.25
C GLY A 62 8.12 13.48 5.77
N GLY A 63 8.51 12.32 6.30
CA GLY A 63 8.66 12.11 7.74
C GLY A 63 7.35 11.94 8.50
N ALA A 64 6.21 11.82 7.79
CA ALA A 64 4.95 11.42 8.38
C ALA A 64 5.06 9.98 8.95
N PRO A 65 4.34 9.67 10.04
CA PRO A 65 4.30 8.32 10.55
C PRO A 65 3.73 7.35 9.50
N PRO A 66 4.21 6.10 9.45
CA PRO A 66 3.66 5.08 8.55
C PRO A 66 2.19 4.81 8.88
N PHE A 67 1.40 4.45 7.88
CA PHE A 67 0.07 3.90 8.11
C PHE A 67 0.03 2.39 7.90
N TYR A 68 -0.85 1.73 8.63
CA TYR A 68 -1.06 0.28 8.54
C TYR A 68 -2.51 0.00 8.15
N ASP A 69 -2.72 -0.69 7.05
CA ASP A 69 -4.02 -1.14 6.59
C ASP A 69 -4.19 -2.64 6.79
N VAL A 70 -5.21 -3.01 7.55
CA VAL A 70 -5.68 -4.39 7.68
C VAL A 70 -6.80 -4.59 6.68
N SER A 71 -6.58 -5.43 5.68
CA SER A 71 -7.53 -5.75 4.63
C SER A 71 -8.02 -7.18 4.78
N VAL A 72 -9.33 -7.42 4.67
CA VAL A 72 -9.94 -8.75 4.81
C VAL A 72 -11.00 -9.00 3.75
N GLY A 73 -11.18 -10.27 3.38
CA GLY A 73 -12.16 -10.67 2.37
C GLY A 73 -12.30 -12.18 2.30
N ALA A 74 -13.30 -12.65 1.56
CA ALA A 74 -13.36 -14.07 1.23
C ALA A 74 -12.11 -14.50 0.44
N ALA A 75 -11.64 -15.73 0.70
CA ALA A 75 -10.50 -16.30 -0.02
C ALA A 75 -10.70 -16.23 -1.54
N GLY A 76 -9.66 -15.80 -2.26
CA GLY A 76 -9.71 -15.61 -3.72
C GLY A 76 -10.57 -14.42 -4.19
N ARG A 77 -11.00 -13.52 -3.32
CA ARG A 77 -11.72 -12.29 -3.67
C ARG A 77 -10.95 -11.03 -3.31
N ALA A 78 -11.42 -9.90 -3.84
CA ALA A 78 -10.90 -8.59 -3.47
C ALA A 78 -11.04 -8.36 -1.96
N LEU A 79 -9.96 -7.90 -1.32
CA LEU A 79 -9.95 -7.55 0.09
C LEU A 79 -10.51 -6.14 0.28
N GLY A 80 -11.26 -5.94 1.36
CA GLY A 80 -11.68 -4.61 1.81
C GLY A 80 -10.93 -4.20 3.07
N THR A 81 -10.60 -2.92 3.20
CA THR A 81 -9.96 -2.37 4.40
C THR A 81 -10.89 -2.47 5.59
N ALA A 82 -10.47 -3.23 6.59
CA ALA A 82 -11.17 -3.52 7.83
C ALA A 82 -10.73 -2.56 8.95
N ALA A 83 -9.42 -2.27 9.03
CA ALA A 83 -8.89 -1.29 9.96
C ALA A 83 -7.73 -0.52 9.34
N THR A 84 -7.60 0.75 9.72
CA THR A 84 -6.48 1.61 9.33
C THR A 84 -5.89 2.24 10.58
N SER A 85 -4.57 2.17 10.74
CA SER A 85 -3.84 2.81 11.83
C SER A 85 -2.86 3.85 11.29
N LEU A 86 -2.74 4.99 11.98
CA LEU A 86 -1.79 6.05 11.66
C LEU A 86 -0.65 6.07 12.69
N GLY A 87 0.47 5.43 12.37
CA GLY A 87 1.65 5.31 13.22
C GLY A 87 1.49 4.29 14.34
N ALA A 88 0.47 4.45 15.18
CA ALA A 88 0.16 3.56 16.29
C ALA A 88 -1.34 3.61 16.64
N PRO A 89 -1.93 2.49 17.10
CA PRO A 89 -1.31 1.18 17.39
C PRO A 89 -1.05 0.34 16.13
N VAL A 90 -0.01 -0.51 16.16
CA VAL A 90 0.40 -1.32 15.01
C VAL A 90 -0.37 -2.66 15.01
N PRO A 91 -1.12 -2.99 13.94
CA PRO A 91 -1.73 -4.30 13.78
C PRO A 91 -0.66 -5.39 13.57
N LEU A 92 -0.80 -6.51 14.29
CA LEU A 92 0.17 -7.60 14.27
C LEU A 92 -0.38 -8.86 13.59
N GLU A 93 -1.63 -9.22 13.87
CA GLU A 93 -2.24 -10.48 13.44
C GLU A 93 -3.75 -10.33 13.33
N VAL A 94 -4.36 -11.10 12.43
CA VAL A 94 -5.81 -11.28 12.36
C VAL A 94 -6.16 -12.71 12.76
N ARG A 95 -7.09 -12.88 13.70
CA ARG A 95 -7.57 -14.18 14.20
C ARG A 95 -9.09 -14.31 14.15
N ARG A 96 -9.60 -15.54 14.09
CA ARG A 96 -11.04 -15.81 14.19
C ARG A 96 -11.50 -15.62 15.64
N LEU A 97 -12.59 -14.87 15.84
CA LEU A 97 -13.27 -14.75 17.15
C LEU A 97 -14.66 -15.42 17.14
N GLY A 98 -15.31 -15.47 15.99
CA GLY A 98 -16.59 -16.14 15.80
C GLY A 98 -16.93 -16.28 14.31
N ALA A 99 -18.07 -16.89 13.98
CA ALA A 99 -18.45 -17.17 12.60
C ALA A 99 -18.49 -15.92 11.70
N ASP A 100 -18.89 -14.77 12.24
CA ASP A 100 -18.99 -13.49 11.55
C ASP A 100 -18.06 -12.41 12.14
N ARG A 101 -17.08 -12.79 12.96
CA ARG A 101 -16.21 -11.85 13.69
C ARG A 101 -14.75 -12.29 13.64
N ILE A 102 -13.88 -11.32 13.40
CA ILE A 102 -12.43 -11.46 13.47
C ILE A 102 -11.88 -10.48 14.50
N GLY A 103 -10.73 -10.81 15.06
CA GLY A 103 -9.97 -9.94 15.96
C GLY A 103 -8.67 -9.53 15.31
N VAL A 104 -8.34 -8.25 15.38
CA VAL A 104 -7.05 -7.70 14.99
C VAL A 104 -6.24 -7.44 16.26
N SER A 105 -5.18 -8.21 16.47
CA SER A 105 -4.24 -8.01 17.57
C SER A 105 -3.36 -6.79 17.33
N LEU A 106 -3.13 -5.99 18.37
CA LEU A 106 -2.37 -4.75 18.33
C LEU A 106 -1.09 -4.84 19.19
N ASP A 107 -0.05 -4.10 18.81
CA ASP A 107 1.19 -3.98 19.60
C ASP A 107 0.99 -3.31 20.96
N ARG A 108 0.00 -2.41 21.05
CA ARG A 108 -0.36 -1.67 22.25
C ARG A 108 -1.88 -1.46 22.33
N PRO A 109 -2.43 -1.19 23.52
CA PRO A 109 -3.86 -0.99 23.68
C PRO A 109 -4.38 0.21 22.88
N TRP A 110 -5.51 0.02 22.21
CA TRP A 110 -6.37 1.07 21.67
C TRP A 110 -7.61 1.17 22.53
N ARG A 111 -7.86 2.33 23.15
CA ARG A 111 -9.01 2.51 24.06
C ARG A 111 -9.10 1.44 25.18
N GLY A 112 -7.96 0.94 25.62
CA GLY A 112 -7.86 -0.11 26.64
C GLY A 112 -7.89 -1.55 26.11
N GLU A 113 -8.09 -1.74 24.81
CA GLU A 113 -8.17 -3.07 24.19
C GLU A 113 -6.94 -3.35 23.32
N THR A 114 -6.34 -4.53 23.45
CA THR A 114 -5.23 -4.98 22.59
C THR A 114 -5.71 -5.79 21.38
N VAL A 115 -7.01 -6.04 21.29
CA VAL A 115 -7.63 -6.81 20.21
C VAL A 115 -8.88 -6.06 19.79
N VAL A 116 -8.91 -5.63 18.54
CA VAL A 116 -10.07 -4.93 17.99
C VAL A 116 -10.92 -5.91 17.20
N GLU A 117 -12.17 -6.02 17.58
CA GLU A 117 -13.12 -6.89 16.91
C GLU A 117 -13.73 -6.22 15.68
N ILE A 118 -13.76 -6.94 14.56
CA ILE A 118 -14.34 -6.49 13.31
C ILE A 118 -15.38 -7.51 12.86
N ARG A 119 -16.59 -7.03 12.60
CA ARG A 119 -17.66 -7.84 12.03
C ARG A 119 -17.48 -8.01 10.53
N LEU A 120 -17.75 -9.21 10.03
CA LEU A 120 -17.74 -9.55 8.61
C LEU A 120 -19.16 -9.52 8.03
N ARG A 121 -19.25 -9.18 6.75
CA ARG A 121 -20.45 -9.38 5.93
C ARG A 121 -20.55 -10.85 5.53
N ARG A 122 -21.74 -11.27 5.08
CA ARG A 122 -21.95 -12.60 4.49
C ARG A 122 -21.04 -12.90 3.30
N THR A 123 -20.52 -11.87 2.63
CA THR A 123 -19.59 -11.98 1.50
C THR A 123 -18.12 -12.17 1.93
N GLY A 124 -17.83 -12.19 3.23
CA GLY A 124 -16.49 -12.35 3.80
C GLY A 124 -15.68 -11.06 3.93
N GLY A 125 -16.14 -9.94 3.37
CA GLY A 125 -15.52 -8.63 3.56
C GLY A 125 -15.91 -7.97 4.89
N PRO A 126 -15.25 -6.88 5.29
CA PRO A 126 -15.56 -6.17 6.53
C PRO A 126 -16.93 -5.49 6.45
N ALA A 127 -17.68 -5.50 7.56
CA ALA A 127 -18.95 -4.79 7.67
C ALA A 127 -18.73 -3.28 7.70
N GLU A 128 -17.69 -2.85 8.41
CA GLU A 128 -17.28 -1.46 8.64
C GLU A 128 -15.76 -1.35 8.64
N ARG A 129 -15.26 -0.12 8.47
CA ARG A 129 -13.83 0.20 8.63
C ARG A 129 -13.63 0.86 9.99
N ILE A 130 -12.61 0.44 10.71
CA ILE A 130 -12.23 1.02 12.00
C ILE A 130 -10.95 1.84 11.84
N ASP A 131 -11.01 3.11 12.19
CA ASP A 131 -9.83 3.97 12.21
C ASP A 131 -9.20 3.92 13.62
N LEU A 132 -8.03 3.29 13.70
CA LEU A 132 -7.23 3.11 14.90
C LEU A 132 -6.36 4.35 15.16
N THR A 133 -6.99 5.52 15.29
CA THR A 133 -6.27 6.73 15.67
C THR A 133 -5.91 6.64 17.15
N ALA A 134 -4.65 6.87 17.51
CA ALA A 134 -4.28 7.09 18.90
C ALA A 134 -5.10 8.26 19.48
N PRO A 135 -5.55 8.19 20.74
CA PRO A 135 -6.10 9.37 21.40
C PRO A 135 -5.04 10.47 21.38
N GLU A 136 -5.42 11.70 20.98
CA GLU A 136 -4.54 12.85 21.11
C GLU A 136 -4.09 12.99 22.59
N PRO A 137 -2.82 13.38 22.83
CA PRO A 137 -2.29 13.55 24.17
C PRO A 137 -3.01 14.64 24.98
#